data_AF-A0A9P8DVB2-F1
#
_entry.id   AF-A0A9P8DVB2-F1
#
_cell.length_a   1.000
_cell.length_b   1.000
_cell.length_c   1.000
_cell.angle_alpha   90.00
_cell.angle_beta   90.00
_cell.angle_gamma   90.00
#
_symmetry.space_group_name_H-M   'P 1'
#
loop_
_entity.id
_entity.type
_entity.pdbx_description
1 polymer ?
#
loop_
_entity_poly.entity_id
_entity_poly.type
_entity_poly.pdbx_seq_one_letter_code
_entity_poly.pdbx_strand_id
1 'polypeptide(L)' 'MAANGTQAFAPVLAALQTMQSNVDRSQKGQAHEFLEQFQKSNEAWNTTFMILNSPEASTESKL' A
#
# COMPACT_ATOMS: atom_id res chain seq x y z
N MET A 1 -1.40 15.72 -15.92
CA MET A 1 -1.87 15.70 -14.51
C MET A 1 -2.12 14.25 -14.12
N ALA A 2 -1.09 13.41 -14.04
CA ALA A 2 -1.23 11.94 -13.86
C ALA A 2 0.02 11.37 -13.16
N ALA A 3 0.33 11.88 -11.97
CA ALA A 3 1.40 11.36 -11.12
C ALA A 3 1.00 11.37 -9.63
N ASN A 4 -0.06 12.11 -9.27
CA ASN A 4 -0.43 12.33 -7.87
C ASN A 4 -1.10 11.12 -7.21
N GLY A 5 -1.74 10.23 -7.99
CA GLY A 5 -2.46 9.06 -7.44
C GLY A 5 -1.52 8.00 -6.87
N THR A 6 -0.46 7.65 -7.59
CA THR A 6 0.55 6.67 -7.16
C THR A 6 1.42 7.20 -6.01
N GLN A 7 1.67 8.50 -5.93
CA GLN A 7 2.39 9.11 -4.81
C GLN A 7 1.57 9.09 -3.51
N ALA A 8 0.24 9.26 -3.59
CA ALA A 8 -0.65 9.30 -2.43
C ALA A 8 -0.68 7.98 -1.64
N PHE A 9 -0.42 6.84 -2.29
CA PHE A 9 -0.45 5.51 -1.67
C PHE A 9 0.94 4.89 -1.50
N ALA A 10 2.01 5.66 -1.75
CA ALA A 10 3.39 5.17 -1.67
C ALA A 10 3.73 4.48 -0.33
N PRO A 11 3.27 4.94 0.85
CA PRO A 11 3.53 4.25 2.11
C PRO A 11 2.89 2.86 2.20
N VAL A 12 1.66 2.72 1.69
CA VAL A 12 0.92 1.44 1.67
C VAL A 12 1.58 0.46 0.71
N LEU A 13 1.97 0.92 -0.48
CA LEU A 13 2.67 0.10 -1.47
C LEU A 13 4.06 -0.31 -1.00
N ALA A 14 4.80 0.58 -0.33
CA ALA A 14 6.11 0.26 0.23
C ALA A 14 6.02 -0.79 1.36
N ALA A 15 5.03 -0.67 2.24
CA ALA A 15 4.79 -1.67 3.28
C ALA A 15 4.39 -3.03 2.68
N LEU A 16 3.53 -3.05 1.66
CA LEU A 16 3.17 -4.27 0.93
C LEU A 16 4.40 -4.92 0.27
N GLN A 17 5.23 -4.13 -0.42
CA GLN A 17 6.46 -4.63 -1.04
C GLN A 17 7.44 -5.19 0.00
N THR A 18 7.51 -4.58 1.20
CA THR A 18 8.32 -5.06 2.32
C THR A 18 7.88 -6.44 2.80
N MET A 19 6.58 -6.73 2.76
CA MET A 19 6.07 -8.06 3.12
C MET A 19 6.50 -9.14 2.11
N GLN A 20 6.56 -8.77 0.82
CA GLN A 20 6.93 -9.65 -0.28
C GLN A 20 8.45 -9.81 -0.47
N SER A 21 9.26 -8.91 0.07
CA SER A 21 10.71 -8.91 -0.10
C SER A 21 11.43 -9.82 0.90
N ASN A 22 12.72 -10.09 0.65
CA ASN A 22 13.59 -10.86 1.54
C ASN A 22 14.35 -9.94 2.52
N VAL A 23 13.61 -9.20 3.34
CA VAL A 23 14.16 -8.33 4.40
C VAL A 23 14.04 -8.97 5.78
N ASP A 24 14.76 -8.39 6.75
CA ASP A 24 14.76 -8.85 8.14
C ASP A 24 13.37 -8.86 8.77
N ARG A 25 13.19 -9.77 9.73
CA ARG A 25 11.92 -9.97 10.44
C ARG A 25 11.41 -8.70 11.13
N SER A 26 12.30 -7.84 11.62
CA SER A 26 11.93 -6.57 12.26
C SER A 26 11.26 -5.61 11.27
N GLN A 27 11.79 -5.51 10.04
CA GLN A 27 11.22 -4.68 8.98
C GLN A 27 9.86 -5.22 8.54
N LYS A 28 9.72 -6.53 8.39
CA LYS A 28 8.41 -7.16 8.14
C LYS A 28 7.42 -6.91 9.27
N GLY A 29 7.87 -6.93 10.53
CA GLY A 29 7.04 -6.63 11.69
C GLY A 29 6.48 -5.21 11.65
N GLN A 30 7.31 -4.21 11.33
CA GLN A 30 6.89 -2.81 11.21
C GLN A 30 5.92 -2.61 10.04
N ALA A 31 6.21 -3.20 8.88
CA ALA A 31 5.33 -3.13 7.71
C ALA A 31 3.97 -3.78 7.99
N HIS A 32 3.96 -4.91 8.69
CA HIS A 32 2.74 -5.60 9.06
C HIS A 32 1.89 -4.79 10.05
N GLU A 33 2.50 -4.21 11.08
CA GLU A 33 1.78 -3.35 12.04
C GLU A 33 1.17 -2.12 11.37
N PHE A 34 1.94 -1.48 10.47
CA PHE A 34 1.44 -0.37 9.67
C PHE A 34 0.23 -0.78 8.82
N LEU A 35 0.31 -1.91 8.10
CA LEU A 35 -0.77 -2.38 7.23
C LEU A 35 -2.03 -2.72 8.04
N GLU A 36 -1.87 -3.35 9.21
CA GLU A 36 -2.98 -3.66 10.13
C GLU A 36 -3.69 -2.41 10.63
N GLN A 37 -2.94 -1.37 11.00
CA GLN A 37 -3.53 -0.09 11.41
C GLN A 37 -4.20 0.60 10.23
N PHE A 38 -3.55 0.61 9.07
CA PHE A 38 -4.07 1.22 7.85
C PHE A 38 -5.39 0.57 7.43
N GLN A 39 -5.48 -0.76 7.39
CA GLN A 39 -6.69 -1.49 7.00
C GLN A 39 -7.90 -1.21 7.91
N LYS A 40 -7.66 -0.84 9.17
CA LYS A 40 -8.70 -0.48 10.14
C LYS A 40 -9.04 1.01 10.13
N SER A 41 -8.29 1.82 9.39
CA SER A 41 -8.50 3.27 9.32
C SER A 41 -9.69 3.63 8.44
N ASN A 42 -10.25 4.82 8.66
CA ASN A 42 -11.30 5.37 7.80
C ASN A 42 -10.79 5.69 6.37
N GLU A 43 -9.47 5.79 6.19
CA GLU A 43 -8.84 6.11 4.91
C GLU A 43 -8.66 4.87 4.02
N ALA A 44 -8.73 3.67 4.60
CA ALA A 44 -8.49 2.40 3.92
C ALA A 44 -9.40 2.24 2.69
N TRP A 45 -10.70 2.47 2.88
CA TRP A 45 -11.70 2.23 1.83
C TRP A 45 -11.50 3.17 0.63
N ASN A 46 -11.30 4.47 0.88
CA ASN A 46 -11.08 5.45 -0.18
C ASN A 46 -9.76 5.19 -0.91
N THR A 47 -8.71 4.84 -0.16
CA THR A 47 -7.42 4.48 -0.72
C THR A 47 -7.52 3.26 -1.64
N THR A 48 -8.15 2.17 -1.19
CA THR A 48 -8.36 0.96 -2.00
C THR A 48 -9.18 1.29 -3.25
N PHE A 49 -10.26 2.08 -3.11
CA PHE A 49 -11.07 2.51 -4.25
C PHE A 49 -10.23 3.28 -5.29
N MET A 50 -9.38 4.21 -4.84
CA MET A 50 -8.52 4.97 -5.73
C MET A 50 -7.43 4.12 -6.38
N ILE A 51 -6.83 3.15 -5.67
CA ILE A 51 -5.85 2.22 -6.23
C ILE A 51 -6.49 1.36 -7.34
N LEU A 52 -7.69 0.81 -7.10
CA LEU A 52 -8.41 0.00 -8.08
C LEU A 52 -8.75 0.79 -9.36
N ASN A 53 -9.16 2.04 -9.19
CA ASN A 53 -9.49 2.93 -10.32
C ASN A 53 -8.28 3.59 -10.98
N SER A 54 -7.08 3.46 -10.41
CA SER A 54 -5.88 4.04 -10.99
C SER A 54 -5.44 3.26 -12.23
N PRO A 55 -5.33 3.91 -13.41
CA PRO A 55 -4.83 3.25 -14.62
C PRO A 55 -3.34 2.92 -14.53
N GLU A 56 -2.61 3.55 -13.61
CA GLU A 56 -1.15 3.42 -13.45
C GLU A 56 -0.76 2.50 -12.29
N ALA A 57 -1.72 2.03 -11.48
CA ALA A 57 -1.44 1.09 -10.40
C ALA A 57 -1.11 -0.29 -10.97
N SER A 58 -0.03 -0.91 -10.46
CA SER A 58 0.38 -2.26 -10.84
C SER A 58 -0.69 -3.29 -10.48
N THR A 59 -0.68 -4.43 -11.18
CA THR A 59 -1.60 -5.55 -10.87
C THR A 59 -1.48 -5.99 -9.41
N GLU A 60 -0.26 -6.05 -8.87
CA GLU A 60 0.01 -6.41 -7.47
C GLU A 60 -0.58 -5.40 -6.48
N SER A 61 -0.76 -4.14 -6.87
CA SER A 61 -1.42 -3.14 -6.02
C SER A 61 -2.93 -3.32 -5.95
N LYS A 62 -3.52 -4.05 -6.92
CA LYS A 62 -4.97 -4.23 -7.09
C LYS A 62 -5.48 -5.60 -6.61
N LEU A 63 -4.58 -6.52 -6.26
CA LEU A 63 -4.86 -7.89 -5.81
C LEU A 63 -4.71 -7.99 -4.30
#